data_AF-A0A0B7AE87-F1
#
_entry.id   AF-A0A0B7AE87-F1
#
_cell.length_a   1.000
_cell.length_b   1.000
_cell.length_c   1.000
_cell.angle_alpha   90.00
_cell.angle_beta   90.00
_cell.angle_gamma   90.00
#
_symmetry.space_group_name_H-M   'P 1'
#
loop_
_entity.id
_entity.type
_entity.pdbx_description
1 polymer ?
#
loop_
_entity_poly.entity_id
_entity_poly.type
_entity_poly.pdbx_seq_one_letter_code
_entity_poly.pdbx_strand_id
1 'polypeptide(L)'
;HKFMAFKSFPELKHKPHLVDLTVEEGQRLKVVYGSNVGFHAIDLDTSSVFDLYIPSHTHGPISPHTIVILPDTNGLQLLLCYDNEGVYVDTLGKVTKNVVLQWGELPTSVAYISTGQVMGWGNKAIEIRSAETGHLDGVFMHKKAQKLKFLCERNDKVFFSSVRSGSSCQIYFMTLSKPCLANW
;
A
#
# COMPACT_ATOMS: atom_id res chain seq x y z
N HIS A 1 17.04 30.33 12.52
CA HIS A 1 16.38 29.15 11.92
C HIS A 1 14.94 29.52 11.58
N LYS A 2 14.58 29.66 10.30
CA LYS A 2 13.18 29.83 9.88
C LYS A 2 12.50 28.48 10.08
N PHE A 3 11.56 28.41 11.04
CA PHE A 3 10.66 27.28 11.18
C PHE A 3 9.94 27.04 9.85
N MET A 4 9.79 25.79 9.43
CA MET A 4 8.88 25.43 8.34
C MET A 4 7.49 25.94 8.71
N ALA A 5 6.92 26.83 7.89
CA ALA A 5 5.54 27.22 8.04
C ALA A 5 4.66 25.98 7.80
N PHE A 6 3.82 25.64 8.77
CA PHE A 6 2.86 24.54 8.61
C PHE A 6 1.93 24.86 7.44
N LYS A 7 1.89 23.99 6.42
CA LYS A 7 0.87 24.01 5.38
C LYS A 7 -0.37 23.29 5.90
N SER A 8 -1.53 23.89 5.72
CA SER A 8 -2.82 23.34 6.16
C SER A 8 -3.80 23.31 5.00
N PHE A 9 -4.56 22.23 4.90
CA PHE A 9 -5.56 21.99 3.85
C PHE A 9 -6.91 21.63 4.52
N PRO A 10 -7.64 22.61 5.09
CA PRO A 10 -8.85 22.34 5.88
C PRO A 10 -10.08 21.98 5.04
N GLU A 11 -10.12 22.38 3.77
CA GLU A 11 -11.29 22.27 2.89
C GLU A 11 -11.04 21.32 1.72
N LEU A 12 -10.67 20.07 2.04
CA LEU A 12 -10.54 19.03 1.01
C LEU A 12 -11.94 18.58 0.55
N LYS A 13 -12.14 18.55 -0.78
CA LYS A 13 -13.36 18.03 -1.43
C LYS A 13 -13.74 16.63 -0.93
N HIS A 14 -12.73 15.79 -0.71
CA HIS A 14 -12.88 14.43 -0.23
C HIS A 14 -12.21 14.27 1.13
N LYS A 15 -12.94 13.70 2.09
CA LYS A 15 -12.42 13.47 3.45
C LYS A 15 -11.33 12.38 3.45
N PRO A 16 -10.13 12.65 3.98
CA PRO A 16 -9.09 11.63 4.12
C PRO A 16 -9.45 10.56 5.14
N HIS A 17 -9.31 9.28 4.76
CA HIS A 17 -9.38 8.11 5.66
C HIS A 17 -8.01 7.46 5.87
N LEU A 18 -7.13 7.59 4.87
CA LEU A 18 -5.75 7.11 4.86
C LEU A 18 -4.88 8.23 4.28
N VAL A 19 -3.69 8.43 4.82
CA VAL A 19 -2.74 9.44 4.35
C VAL A 19 -1.34 8.84 4.32
N ASP A 20 -0.60 9.14 3.26
CA ASP A 20 0.83 8.86 3.13
C ASP A 20 1.54 10.02 2.43
N LEU A 21 2.87 10.03 2.45
CA LEU A 21 3.71 11.05 1.85
C LEU A 21 4.72 10.41 0.91
N THR A 22 4.66 10.77 -0.37
CA THR A 22 5.74 10.42 -1.30
C THR A 22 6.74 11.57 -1.43
N VAL A 23 8.02 11.19 -1.52
CA VAL A 23 9.15 12.09 -1.76
C VAL A 23 9.68 11.77 -3.14
N GLU A 24 9.47 12.68 -4.07
CA GLU A 24 9.93 12.55 -5.44
C GLU A 24 11.39 13.03 -5.58
N GLU A 25 12.00 12.73 -6.73
CA GLU A 25 13.30 13.27 -7.10
C GLU A 25 13.34 14.80 -6.98
N GLY A 26 14.44 15.34 -6.46
CA GLY A 26 14.56 16.77 -6.18
C GLY A 26 13.84 17.24 -4.90
N GLN A 27 13.45 16.31 -4.01
CA GLN A 27 12.78 16.58 -2.73
C GLN A 27 11.38 17.21 -2.87
N ARG A 28 10.72 17.00 -4.02
CA ARG A 28 9.32 17.41 -4.18
C ARG A 28 8.43 16.49 -3.37
N LEU A 29 7.52 17.09 -2.61
CA LEU A 29 6.68 16.37 -1.66
C LEU A 29 5.24 16.36 -2.15
N LYS A 30 4.63 15.18 -2.18
CA LYS A 30 3.19 15.04 -2.39
C LYS A 30 2.55 14.24 -1.27
N VAL A 31 1.51 14.81 -0.67
CA VAL A 31 0.66 14.07 0.27
C VAL A 31 -0.35 13.30 -0.55
N VAL A 32 -0.42 11.99 -0.37
CA VAL A 32 -1.39 11.11 -1.02
C VAL A 32 -2.40 10.70 0.04
N TYR A 33 -3.69 10.77 -0.27
CA TYR A 33 -4.72 10.32 0.66
C TYR A 33 -5.82 9.53 -0.03
N GLY A 34 -6.31 8.50 0.66
CA GLY A 34 -7.48 7.72 0.26
C GLY A 34 -8.74 8.28 0.91
N SER A 35 -9.82 8.37 0.16
CA SER A 35 -11.17 8.68 0.62
C SER A 35 -12.14 7.55 0.23
N ASN A 36 -13.41 7.68 0.61
CA ASN A 36 -14.44 6.73 0.18
C ASN A 36 -14.81 6.84 -1.31
N VAL A 37 -14.24 7.79 -2.05
CA VAL A 37 -14.48 7.98 -3.49
C VAL A 37 -13.29 7.49 -4.33
N GLY A 38 -12.08 7.48 -3.79
CA GLY A 38 -10.86 7.23 -4.54
C GLY A 38 -9.61 7.70 -3.82
N PHE A 39 -8.52 7.85 -4.55
CA PHE A 39 -7.26 8.38 -4.07
C PHE A 39 -6.98 9.74 -4.69
N HIS A 40 -6.33 10.60 -3.91
CA HIS A 40 -6.15 12.02 -4.15
C HIS A 40 -4.73 12.41 -3.79
N ALA A 41 -4.20 13.46 -4.42
CA ALA A 41 -2.91 14.03 -4.07
C ALA A 41 -3.00 15.52 -3.79
N ILE A 42 -2.07 15.97 -2.95
CA ILE A 42 -1.77 17.37 -2.70
C ILE A 42 -0.31 17.58 -3.06
N ASP A 43 -0.05 18.35 -4.12
CA ASP A 43 1.31 18.79 -4.46
C ASP A 43 1.69 19.93 -3.51
N LEU A 44 2.67 19.68 -2.64
CA LEU A 44 3.00 20.64 -1.59
C LEU A 44 3.67 21.90 -2.16
N ASP A 45 4.34 21.84 -3.31
CA ASP A 45 5.02 23.00 -3.89
C ASP A 45 3.99 24.00 -4.43
N THR A 46 2.96 23.48 -5.10
CA THR A 46 1.91 24.28 -5.75
C THR A 46 0.66 24.48 -4.89
N SER A 47 0.52 23.72 -3.79
CA SER A 47 -0.71 23.59 -3.00
C SER A 47 -1.91 23.09 -3.81
N SER A 48 -1.68 22.47 -4.98
CA SER A 48 -2.76 21.95 -5.82
C SER A 48 -3.28 20.62 -5.28
N VAL A 49 -4.60 20.43 -5.33
CA VAL A 49 -5.29 19.21 -4.94
C VAL A 49 -5.93 18.60 -6.19
N PHE A 50 -5.71 17.32 -6.43
CA PHE A 50 -6.23 16.62 -7.60
C PHE A 50 -6.53 15.15 -7.32
N ASP A 51 -7.45 14.58 -8.09
CA ASP A 51 -7.81 13.17 -8.03
C ASP A 51 -6.67 12.35 -8.69
N LEU A 52 -6.08 11.40 -7.97
CA LEU A 52 -5.07 10.48 -8.52
C LEU A 52 -5.71 9.27 -9.19
N TYR A 53 -6.73 8.70 -8.55
CA TYR A 53 -7.40 7.51 -9.06
C TYR A 53 -8.80 7.41 -8.48
N ILE A 54 -9.80 7.44 -9.36
CA ILE A 54 -11.20 7.17 -9.05
C ILE A 54 -11.60 5.89 -9.79
N PRO A 55 -11.87 4.77 -9.09
CA PRO A 55 -12.31 3.54 -9.74
C PRO A 55 -13.63 3.77 -10.48
N SER A 56 -13.71 3.37 -11.76
CA SER A 56 -14.88 3.60 -12.60
C SER A 56 -15.91 2.47 -12.52
N HIS A 57 -15.48 1.26 -12.12
CA HIS A 57 -16.33 0.06 -12.04
C HIS A 57 -17.03 -0.10 -10.69
N THR A 58 -16.68 0.70 -9.68
CA THR A 58 -17.31 0.64 -8.37
C THR A 58 -18.62 1.42 -8.36
N HIS A 59 -19.72 0.75 -8.06
CA HIS A 59 -21.06 1.36 -7.99
C HIS A 59 -21.36 2.07 -6.65
N GLY A 60 -20.36 2.26 -5.79
CA GLY A 60 -20.53 2.78 -4.44
C GLY A 60 -19.21 3.21 -3.81
N PRO A 61 -19.22 3.59 -2.51
CA PRO A 61 -18.01 4.01 -1.81
C PRO A 61 -17.01 2.86 -1.70
N ILE A 62 -15.72 3.18 -1.81
CA ILE A 62 -14.61 2.24 -1.59
C ILE A 62 -14.06 2.36 -0.18
N SER A 63 -13.36 1.32 0.29
CA SER A 63 -12.59 1.34 1.54
C SER A 63 -11.08 1.34 1.25
N PRO A 64 -10.42 2.51 1.19
CA PRO A 64 -8.96 2.58 1.01
C PRO A 64 -8.26 2.08 2.28
N HIS A 65 -7.23 1.26 2.12
CA HIS A 65 -6.53 0.68 3.27
C HIS A 65 -5.01 0.71 3.19
N THR A 66 -4.41 0.87 1.99
CA THR A 66 -2.95 0.95 1.87
C THR A 66 -2.52 1.78 0.65
N ILE A 67 -1.52 2.64 0.84
CA ILE A 67 -0.75 3.28 -0.23
C ILE A 67 0.66 2.71 -0.10
N VAL A 68 1.22 2.21 -1.19
CA VAL A 68 2.58 1.68 -1.21
C VAL A 68 3.39 2.48 -2.22
N ILE A 69 4.43 3.15 -1.77
CA ILE A 69 5.42 3.80 -2.65
C ILE A 69 6.34 2.71 -3.20
N LEU A 70 6.38 2.55 -4.51
CA LEU A 70 7.13 1.46 -5.13
C LEU A 70 8.64 1.76 -5.06
N PRO A 71 9.46 0.76 -4.67
CA PRO A 71 10.91 0.93 -4.64
C PRO A 71 11.47 1.17 -6.04
N ASP A 72 12.64 1.79 -6.12
CA ASP A 72 13.36 2.03 -7.38
C ASP A 72 12.59 2.86 -8.42
N THR A 73 11.60 3.64 -7.97
CA THR A 73 10.79 4.52 -8.83
C THR A 73 10.95 6.01 -8.54
N ASN A 74 11.94 6.40 -7.73
CA ASN A 74 12.15 7.77 -7.25
C ASN A 74 10.89 8.40 -6.64
N GLY A 75 10.05 7.60 -5.97
CA GLY A 75 8.79 8.06 -5.39
C GLY A 75 7.67 8.36 -6.40
N LEU A 76 7.89 8.09 -7.69
CA LEU A 76 6.97 8.45 -8.77
C LEU A 76 5.89 7.41 -9.05
N GLN A 77 6.02 6.18 -8.53
CA GLN A 77 5.00 5.14 -8.71
C GLN A 77 4.46 4.63 -7.38
N LEU A 78 3.16 4.39 -7.37
CA LEU A 78 2.38 4.00 -6.22
C LEU A 78 1.56 2.75 -6.57
N LEU A 79 1.37 1.88 -5.58
CA LEU A 79 0.32 0.89 -5.56
C LEU A 79 -0.75 1.33 -4.57
N LEU A 80 -1.95 1.61 -5.08
CA LEU A 80 -3.10 2.06 -4.31
C LEU A 80 -4.02 0.87 -4.05
N CYS A 81 -4.26 0.55 -2.78
CA CYS A 81 -5.05 -0.61 -2.38
C CYS A 81 -6.34 -0.20 -1.66
N TYR A 82 -7.46 -0.70 -2.17
CA TYR A 82 -8.81 -0.43 -1.69
C TYR A 82 -9.66 -1.69 -1.83
N ASP A 83 -10.59 -1.89 -0.91
CA ASP A 83 -11.44 -3.09 -0.87
C ASP A 83 -10.61 -4.38 -0.99
N ASN A 84 -10.76 -5.14 -2.08
CA ASN A 84 -9.92 -6.29 -2.39
C ASN A 84 -9.11 -6.09 -3.68
N GLU A 85 -8.86 -4.85 -4.09
CA GLU A 85 -8.19 -4.49 -5.33
C GLU A 85 -6.96 -3.58 -5.12
N GLY A 86 -5.96 -3.73 -5.99
CA GLY A 86 -4.75 -2.91 -6.02
C GLY A 86 -4.45 -2.44 -7.44
N VAL A 87 -4.22 -1.14 -7.60
CA VAL A 87 -3.89 -0.51 -8.90
C VAL A 87 -2.55 0.21 -8.84
N TYR A 88 -1.77 0.05 -9.90
CA TYR A 88 -0.50 0.75 -10.08
C TYR A 88 -0.73 2.07 -10.79
N VAL A 89 -0.33 3.18 -10.16
CA VAL A 89 -0.43 4.52 -10.74
C VAL A 89 0.87 5.29 -10.55
N ASP A 90 1.09 6.33 -11.35
CA ASP A 90 2.10 7.33 -11.05
C ASP A 90 1.53 8.45 -10.16
N THR A 91 2.41 9.34 -9.69
CA THR A 91 2.02 10.49 -8.86
C THR A 91 1.33 11.61 -9.63
N LEU A 92 0.98 11.39 -10.91
CA LEU A 92 0.15 12.25 -11.76
C LEU A 92 -1.23 11.62 -12.04
N GLY A 93 -1.47 10.40 -11.53
CA GLY A 93 -2.75 9.69 -11.64
C GLY A 93 -2.87 8.82 -12.89
N LYS A 94 -1.79 8.61 -13.65
CA LYS A 94 -1.80 7.69 -14.78
C LYS A 94 -1.58 6.26 -14.30
N VAL A 95 -2.43 5.34 -14.74
CA VAL A 95 -2.21 3.90 -14.52
C VAL A 95 -0.93 3.45 -15.22
N THR A 96 0.00 2.86 -14.46
CA THR A 96 1.36 2.50 -14.94
C THR A 96 1.49 1.04 -15.35
N LYS A 97 0.60 0.17 -14.87
CA LYS A 97 0.54 -1.24 -15.28
C LYS A 97 -0.89 -1.64 -15.63
N ASN A 98 -1.04 -2.47 -16.66
CA ASN A 98 -2.33 -3.03 -17.09
C ASN A 98 -2.79 -4.22 -16.22
N VAL A 99 -2.13 -4.46 -15.08
CA VAL A 99 -2.50 -5.49 -14.13
C VAL A 99 -3.21 -4.86 -12.94
N VAL A 100 -4.33 -5.44 -12.54
CA VAL A 100 -5.02 -5.15 -11.28
C VAL A 100 -4.77 -6.31 -10.34
N LEU A 101 -4.28 -6.03 -9.14
CA LEU A 101 -4.20 -7.03 -8.08
C LEU A 101 -5.60 -7.24 -7.53
N GLN A 102 -6.01 -8.49 -7.35
CA GLN A 102 -7.31 -8.83 -6.78
C GLN A 102 -7.14 -9.91 -5.72
N TRP A 103 -7.24 -9.52 -4.45
CA TRP A 103 -7.16 -10.46 -3.32
C TRP A 103 -8.48 -11.22 -3.16
N GLY A 104 -8.39 -12.47 -2.65
CA GLY A 104 -9.55 -13.31 -2.38
C GLY A 104 -10.40 -12.83 -1.18
N GLU A 105 -9.83 -11.96 -0.34
CA GLU A 105 -10.54 -11.23 0.71
C GLU A 105 -9.94 -9.83 0.87
N LEU A 106 -10.63 -8.93 1.58
CA LEU A 106 -10.12 -7.60 1.93
C LEU A 106 -8.90 -7.73 2.86
N PRO A 107 -7.69 -7.35 2.42
CA PRO A 107 -6.52 -7.42 3.27
C PRO A 107 -6.54 -6.28 4.30
N THR A 108 -6.17 -6.58 5.54
CA THR A 108 -5.99 -5.58 6.59
C THR A 108 -4.68 -4.81 6.48
N SER A 109 -3.72 -5.34 5.71
CA SER A 109 -2.43 -4.73 5.44
C SER A 109 -1.89 -5.27 4.13
N VAL A 110 -1.27 -4.40 3.32
CA VAL A 110 -0.55 -4.79 2.10
C VAL A 110 0.88 -4.29 2.18
N ALA A 111 1.83 -5.06 1.63
CA ALA A 111 3.22 -4.63 1.50
C ALA A 111 3.83 -5.12 0.19
N TYR A 112 4.61 -4.26 -0.44
CA TYR A 112 5.55 -4.65 -1.49
C TYR A 112 6.87 -5.05 -0.82
N ILE A 113 7.43 -6.20 -1.21
CA ILE A 113 8.68 -6.72 -0.65
C ILE A 113 9.76 -6.82 -1.72
N SER A 114 11.03 -6.80 -1.30
CA SER A 114 12.21 -6.69 -2.17
C SER A 114 12.34 -7.78 -3.24
N THR A 115 11.63 -8.90 -3.08
CA THR A 115 11.56 -10.00 -4.04
C THR A 115 10.60 -9.75 -5.22
N GLY A 116 10.03 -8.54 -5.34
CA GLY A 116 9.11 -8.19 -6.44
C GLY A 116 7.69 -8.74 -6.25
N GLN A 117 7.33 -9.03 -5.01
CA GLN A 117 6.03 -9.59 -4.63
C GLN A 117 5.23 -8.59 -3.82
N VAL A 118 3.91 -8.68 -3.93
CA VAL A 118 2.96 -7.99 -3.08
C VAL A 118 2.31 -9.00 -2.15
N MET A 119 2.45 -8.76 -0.86
CA MET A 119 1.83 -9.57 0.18
C MET A 119 0.60 -8.86 0.73
N GLY A 120 -0.53 -9.56 0.79
CA GLY A 120 -1.77 -9.09 1.42
C GLY A 120 -2.13 -9.93 2.64
N TRP A 121 -2.15 -9.31 3.83
CA TRP A 121 -2.56 -9.95 5.07
C TRP A 121 -4.07 -9.84 5.21
N GLY A 122 -4.80 -10.90 4.89
CA GLY A 122 -6.22 -11.03 5.16
C GLY A 122 -6.51 -11.66 6.53
N ASN A 123 -7.80 -11.76 6.86
CA ASN A 123 -8.27 -12.34 8.11
C ASN A 123 -8.07 -13.86 8.16
N LYS A 124 -8.13 -14.53 7.02
CA LYS A 124 -8.06 -16.00 6.88
C LYS A 124 -6.74 -16.46 6.29
N ALA A 125 -6.08 -15.64 5.48
CA ALA A 125 -4.82 -16.00 4.86
C ALA A 125 -3.88 -14.80 4.64
N ILE A 126 -2.61 -15.09 4.36
CA ILE A 126 -1.69 -14.15 3.72
C ILE A 126 -1.54 -14.58 2.27
N GLU A 127 -1.96 -13.74 1.33
CA GLU A 127 -1.75 -13.96 -0.11
C GLU A 127 -0.46 -13.30 -0.57
N ILE A 128 0.26 -13.97 -1.47
CA ILE A 128 1.48 -13.47 -2.10
C ILE A 128 1.24 -13.47 -3.60
N ARG A 129 1.39 -12.31 -4.21
CA ARG A 129 1.18 -12.12 -5.65
C ARG A 129 2.40 -11.53 -6.31
N SER A 130 2.64 -11.89 -7.56
CA SER A 130 3.65 -11.22 -8.37
C SER A 130 3.25 -9.76 -8.59
N ALA A 131 4.13 -8.81 -8.29
CA ALA A 131 3.87 -7.40 -8.53
C ALA A 131 3.90 -7.03 -10.02
N GLU A 132 4.37 -7.94 -10.87
CA GLU A 132 4.46 -7.73 -12.31
C GLU A 132 3.23 -8.27 -13.04
N THR A 133 2.80 -9.49 -12.69
CA THR A 133 1.73 -10.18 -13.41
C THR A 133 0.42 -10.28 -12.64
N GLY A 134 0.42 -9.98 -11.34
CA GLY A 134 -0.73 -10.14 -10.45
C GLY A 134 -1.09 -11.61 -10.13
N HIS A 135 -0.33 -12.55 -10.68
CA HIS A 135 -0.49 -13.98 -10.45
C HIS A 135 -0.34 -14.32 -8.97
N LEU A 136 -1.11 -15.31 -8.50
CA LEU A 136 -1.05 -15.81 -7.13
C LEU A 136 0.13 -16.76 -6.96
N ASP A 137 1.20 -16.30 -6.32
CA ASP A 137 2.43 -17.06 -6.12
C ASP A 137 2.35 -17.95 -4.87
N GLY A 138 1.52 -17.60 -3.89
CA GLY A 138 1.34 -18.41 -2.68
C GLY A 138 0.25 -17.92 -1.74
N VAL A 139 -0.21 -18.82 -0.87
CA VAL A 139 -1.21 -18.53 0.18
C VAL A 139 -0.80 -19.22 1.48
N PHE A 140 -0.66 -18.44 2.55
CA PHE A 140 -0.46 -18.95 3.91
C PHE A 140 -1.77 -18.86 4.69
N MET A 141 -2.43 -20.00 4.90
CA MET A 141 -3.70 -20.06 5.64
C MET A 141 -3.49 -19.94 7.15
N HIS A 142 -4.31 -19.13 7.81
CA HIS A 142 -4.33 -19.04 9.27
C HIS A 142 -5.11 -20.21 9.87
N LYS A 143 -4.62 -20.79 10.97
CA LYS A 143 -5.37 -21.82 11.73
C LYS A 143 -6.68 -21.28 12.31
N LYS A 144 -6.73 -19.98 12.62
CA LYS A 144 -7.90 -19.26 13.12
C LYS A 144 -7.89 -17.85 12.52
N ALA A 145 -9.07 -17.29 12.29
CA ALA A 145 -9.17 -15.93 11.80
C ALA A 145 -8.49 -14.95 12.77
N GLN A 146 -7.60 -14.11 12.24
CA GLN A 146 -6.86 -13.12 13.03
C GLN A 146 -6.46 -11.94 12.15
N LYS A 147 -6.48 -10.74 12.72
CA LYS A 147 -5.99 -9.54 12.05
C LYS A 147 -4.49 -9.44 12.22
N LEU A 148 -3.77 -9.38 11.11
CA LEU A 148 -2.33 -9.22 11.07
C LEU A 148 -1.97 -7.92 10.35
N LYS A 149 -0.89 -7.29 10.80
CA LYS A 149 -0.38 -6.05 10.21
C LYS A 149 1.09 -6.20 9.85
N PHE A 150 1.44 -5.86 8.62
CA PHE A 150 2.84 -5.75 8.22
C PHE A 150 3.54 -4.68 9.05
N LEU A 151 4.79 -4.95 9.42
CA LEU A 151 5.63 -4.00 10.15
C LEU A 151 6.78 -3.51 9.27
N CYS A 152 7.60 -4.44 8.79
CA CYS A 152 8.73 -4.12 7.93
C CYS A 152 9.30 -5.37 7.28
N GLU A 153 10.07 -5.16 6.23
CA GLU A 153 11.03 -6.13 5.74
C GLU A 153 12.44 -5.74 6.24
N ARG A 154 13.19 -6.71 6.79
CA ARG A 154 14.58 -6.51 7.21
C ARG A 154 15.35 -7.82 7.21
N ASN A 155 16.57 -7.82 6.67
CA ASN A 155 17.48 -8.98 6.66
C ASN A 155 16.81 -10.25 6.10
N ASP A 156 16.20 -10.12 4.92
CA ASP A 156 15.47 -11.19 4.21
C ASP A 156 14.32 -11.80 5.03
N LYS A 157 13.74 -11.01 5.93
CA LYS A 157 12.58 -11.40 6.73
C LYS A 157 11.51 -10.35 6.65
N VAL A 158 10.28 -10.82 6.57
CA VAL A 158 9.08 -10.00 6.69
C VAL A 158 8.55 -10.14 8.10
N PHE A 159 8.49 -9.04 8.83
CA PHE A 159 7.95 -8.96 10.19
C PHE A 159 6.51 -8.45 10.13
N PHE A 160 5.64 -9.08 10.90
CA PHE A 160 4.24 -8.69 11.04
C PHE A 160 3.73 -9.00 12.45
N SER A 161 2.67 -8.32 12.88
CA SER A 161 2.11 -8.49 14.22
C SER A 161 0.65 -8.86 14.18
N SER A 162 0.17 -9.54 15.23
CA SER A 162 -1.26 -9.62 15.50
C SER A 162 -1.79 -8.32 16.08
N VAL A 163 -2.98 -7.92 15.61
CA VAL A 163 -3.71 -6.76 16.13
C VAL A 163 -4.81 -7.28 17.05
N ARG A 164 -4.65 -7.09 18.37
CA ARG A 164 -5.63 -7.47 19.39
C ARG A 164 -5.95 -6.28 20.29
N SER A 165 -7.22 -5.96 20.46
CA SER A 165 -7.65 -4.94 21.42
C SER A 165 -7.45 -5.47 22.85
N GLY A 166 -6.66 -4.76 23.67
CA GLY A 166 -6.54 -5.02 25.12
C GLY A 166 -5.66 -6.20 25.56
N SER A 167 -4.80 -6.74 24.69
CA SER A 167 -3.89 -7.86 24.99
C SER A 167 -2.49 -7.61 24.41
N SER A 168 -1.52 -8.47 24.72
CA SER A 168 -0.19 -8.44 24.11
C SER A 168 -0.27 -8.78 22.61
N CYS A 169 0.39 -7.96 21.79
CA CYS A 169 0.58 -8.24 20.37
C CYS A 169 1.69 -9.29 20.21
N GLN A 170 1.46 -10.27 19.35
CA GLN A 170 2.49 -11.25 18.98
C GLN A 170 3.19 -10.78 17.72
N ILE A 171 4.51 -10.87 17.69
CA ILE A 171 5.34 -10.59 16.51
C ILE A 171 5.69 -11.91 15.85
N TYR A 172 5.51 -11.96 14.54
CA TYR A 172 5.84 -13.08 13.68
C TYR A 172 6.87 -12.64 12.64
N PHE A 173 7.56 -13.61 12.05
CA PHE A 173 8.38 -13.36 10.87
C PHE A 173 8.29 -14.52 9.89
N MET A 174 8.45 -14.21 8.61
CA MET A 174 8.66 -15.18 7.53
C MET A 174 9.99 -14.87 6.85
N THR A 175 10.76 -15.91 6.54
CA THR A 175 12.00 -15.76 5.78
C THR A 175 11.69 -15.74 4.29
N LEU A 176 12.23 -14.77 3.56
CA LEU A 176 12.12 -14.69 2.11
C LEU A 176 13.21 -15.57 1.50
N SER A 177 12.82 -16.55 0.68
CA SER A 177 13.77 -17.29 -0.14
C SER A 177 14.16 -16.43 -1.34
N LYS A 178 15.39 -15.88 -1.35
CA LYS A 178 15.96 -15.30 -2.58
C LYS A 178 16.10 -16.44 -3.60
N PRO A 179 15.54 -16.32 -4.81
CA PRO A 179 15.72 -17.33 -5.86
C PRO A 179 17.19 -17.60 -6.24
N CYS A 180 18.14 -16.76 -5.82
CA CYS A 180 19.55 -16.87 -6.19
C CYS A 180 20.45 -17.63 -5.21
N LEU A 181 19.94 -18.31 -4.17
CA LEU A 181 20.78 -19.07 -3.21
C LEU A 181 20.43 -20.55 -3.04
N ALA A 182 19.44 -21.08 -3.78
CA ALA A 182 19.20 -22.51 -3.85
C ALA A 182 19.93 -23.10 -5.07
N ASN A 183 21.26 -23.17 -5.02
CA ASN A 183 22.08 -23.93 -5.96
C ASN A 183 23.48 -24.18 -5.38
N TRP A 184 23.57 -24.85 -4.23
CA TRP A 184 24.80 -25.52 -3.74
C TRP A 184 24.40 -26.82 -3.05
#